data_AF-A0A1F8KXL5-F1
#
_entry.id   AF-A0A1F8KXL5-F1
#
_cell.length_a   1.000
_cell.length_b   1.000
_cell.length_c   1.000
_cell.angle_alpha   90.00
_cell.angle_beta   90.00
_cell.angle_gamma   90.00
#
_symmetry.space_group_name_H-M   'P 1'
#
loop_
_entity.id
_entity.type
_entity.pdbx_description
1 polymer ?
#
loop_
_entity_poly.entity_id
_entity_poly.type
_entity_poly.pdbx_seq_one_letter_code
_entity_poly.pdbx_strand_id
1 'polypeptide(L)'
;MRESLSPKRLEGSGRWLLKIFTGLLIVVFLGIHFVVNHLVAPGGLLTYADVVAYFQNPIIVVMEISFLILVVIHSFLGLRSILLDLNPSPMVLRVVNFVLVVIGAVAVIYGAWLALTIAGRG
;
A
#
# COMPACT_ATOMS: atom_id res chain seq x y z
N MET A 1 -27.70 -29.23 2.32
CA MET A 1 -27.72 -27.76 2.27
C MET A 1 -26.34 -27.27 2.69
N ARG A 2 -25.52 -26.70 1.80
CA ARG A 2 -24.23 -26.11 2.23
C ARG A 2 -24.56 -24.75 2.85
N GLU A 3 -24.34 -24.58 4.15
CA GLU A 3 -24.42 -23.26 4.78
C GLU A 3 -23.43 -22.34 4.08
N SER A 4 -23.94 -21.36 3.33
CA SER A 4 -23.11 -20.26 2.86
C SER A 4 -22.72 -19.41 4.06
N LEU A 5 -21.42 -19.34 4.36
CA LEU A 5 -20.92 -18.41 5.38
C LEU A 5 -21.38 -16.98 5.05
N SER A 6 -21.80 -16.23 6.06
CA SER A 6 -21.99 -14.78 5.93
C SER A 6 -20.73 -14.16 5.29
N PRO A 7 -20.85 -13.22 4.33
CA PRO A 7 -19.70 -12.60 3.69
C PRO A 7 -18.65 -12.06 4.67
N LYS A 8 -19.06 -11.53 5.82
CA LYS A 8 -18.15 -11.07 6.87
C LYS A 8 -17.22 -12.17 7.41
N ARG A 9 -17.71 -13.42 7.50
CA ARG A 9 -16.87 -14.58 7.88
C ARG A 9 -15.80 -14.91 6.84
N LEU A 10 -15.88 -14.38 5.62
CA LEU A 10 -14.87 -14.53 4.57
C LEU A 10 -13.68 -13.58 4.73
N GLU A 11 -13.64 -12.73 5.76
CA GLU A 11 -12.45 -11.96 6.12
C GLU A 11 -11.30 -12.92 6.49
N GLY A 12 -11.55 -13.79 7.48
CA GLY A 12 -10.58 -14.74 8.02
C GLY A 12 -9.53 -14.08 8.92
N SER A 13 -9.18 -14.74 10.03
CA SER A 13 -8.30 -14.18 11.07
C SER A 13 -6.92 -13.76 10.53
N GLY A 14 -6.40 -14.45 9.52
CA GLY A 14 -5.11 -14.11 8.90
C GLY A 14 -5.11 -12.76 8.18
N ARG A 15 -6.15 -12.46 7.37
CA ARG A 15 -6.24 -11.17 6.67
C ARG A 15 -6.51 -10.02 7.64
N TRP A 16 -7.28 -10.30 8.68
CA TRP A 16 -7.50 -9.36 9.77
C TRP A 16 -6.19 -9.01 10.49
N LEU A 17 -5.38 -10.01 10.86
CA LEU A 17 -4.09 -9.79 11.51
C LEU A 17 -3.12 -9.03 10.61
N LEU A 18 -3.09 -9.36 9.32
CA LEU A 18 -2.28 -8.67 8.33
C LEU A 18 -2.63 -7.17 8.22
N LYS A 19 -3.92 -6.80 8.30
CA LYS A 19 -4.33 -5.38 8.34
C LYS A 19 -3.77 -4.65 9.55
N ILE A 20 -3.84 -5.26 10.73
CA ILE A 20 -3.31 -4.64 11.96
C ILE A 20 -1.80 -4.45 11.83
N PHE A 21 -1.09 -5.50 11.41
CA PHE A 21 0.35 -5.45 11.28
C PHE A 21 0.80 -4.39 10.27
N THR A 22 0.20 -4.38 9.07
CA THR A 22 0.50 -3.37 8.04
C THR A 22 0.11 -1.96 8.49
N GLY A 23 -0.98 -1.79 9.23
CA GLY A 23 -1.40 -0.50 9.77
C GLY A 23 -0.38 0.06 10.78
N LEU A 24 0.14 -0.78 11.67
CA LEU A 24 1.20 -0.40 12.60
C LEU A 24 2.47 0.03 11.85
N LEU A 25 2.89 -0.75 10.85
CA LEU A 25 4.06 -0.39 10.05
C LEU A 25 3.86 0.92 9.30
N ILE A 26 2.67 1.15 8.72
CA ILE A 26 2.35 2.41 8.03
C ILE A 26 2.55 3.62 8.94
N VAL A 27 2.16 3.55 10.22
CA VAL A 27 2.38 4.66 11.16
C VAL A 27 3.88 4.99 11.28
N VAL A 28 4.73 3.97 11.34
CA VAL A 28 6.20 4.15 11.41
C VAL A 28 6.75 4.73 10.11
N PHE A 29 6.44 4.12 8.95
CA PHE A 29 6.95 4.55 7.65
C PHE A 29 6.45 5.95 7.28
N LEU A 30 5.18 6.25 7.51
CA LEU A 30 4.59 7.57 7.26
C LEU A 30 5.24 8.63 8.14
N GLY A 31 5.53 8.32 9.40
CA GLY A 31 6.26 9.22 10.30
C GLY A 31 7.64 9.56 9.77
N ILE A 32 8.41 8.56 9.34
CA ILE A 32 9.73 8.76 8.72
C ILE A 32 9.60 9.60 7.44
N HIS A 33 8.67 9.25 6.55
CA HIS A 33 8.43 9.95 5.29
C HIS A 33 8.13 11.44 5.55
N PHE A 34 7.25 11.76 6.51
CA PHE A 34 6.94 13.15 6.85
C PHE A 34 8.13 13.91 7.43
N VAL A 35 8.86 13.32 8.37
CA VAL A 35 10.03 13.97 8.96
C VAL A 35 11.07 14.27 7.89
N VAL A 36 11.42 13.29 7.06
CA VAL A 36 12.48 13.45 6.07
C VAL A 36 12.06 14.41 4.95
N ASN A 37 10.87 14.22 4.38
CA ASN A 37 10.45 14.94 3.17
C ASN A 37 9.86 16.32 3.44
N HIS A 38 9.35 16.58 4.65
CA HIS A 38 8.70 17.85 4.99
C HIS A 38 9.39 18.64 6.11
N LEU A 39 10.21 18.03 6.96
CA LEU A 39 10.89 18.75 8.05
C LEU A 39 12.40 18.91 7.83
N VAL A 40 13.07 17.88 7.30
CA VAL A 40 14.54 17.89 7.13
C VAL A 40 14.95 18.48 5.78
N ALA A 41 14.20 18.19 4.70
CA ALA A 41 14.47 18.77 3.38
C ALA A 41 14.22 20.30 3.38
N PRO A 42 15.22 21.15 3.09
CA PRO A 42 15.04 22.61 3.07
C PRO A 42 14.00 23.03 2.02
N GLY A 43 12.84 23.53 2.48
CA GLY A 43 11.71 23.88 1.60
C GLY A 43 10.85 22.70 1.15
N GLY A 44 11.17 21.47 1.56
CA GLY A 44 10.53 20.23 1.12
C GLY A 44 11.07 19.70 -0.21
N LEU A 45 10.77 18.44 -0.54
CA LEU A 45 11.09 17.85 -1.85
C LEU A 45 10.16 18.39 -2.95
N LEU A 46 10.34 19.65 -3.35
CA LEU A 46 9.41 20.36 -4.26
C LEU A 46 9.90 20.45 -5.71
N THR A 47 11.17 20.17 -5.99
CA THR A 47 11.72 20.18 -7.35
C THR A 47 12.11 18.78 -7.83
N TYR A 48 12.21 18.63 -9.15
CA TYR A 48 12.74 17.40 -9.77
C TYR A 48 14.13 17.04 -9.25
N ALA A 49 15.01 18.05 -9.12
CA ALA A 49 16.38 17.85 -8.64
C ALA A 49 16.40 17.35 -7.18
N ASP A 50 15.53 17.90 -6.33
CA ASP A 50 15.43 17.46 -4.93
C ASP A 50 14.99 16.00 -4.82
N VAL A 51 14.01 15.59 -5.64
CA VAL A 51 13.53 14.19 -5.67
C VAL A 51 14.62 13.26 -6.20
N VAL A 52 15.34 13.62 -7.27
CA VAL A 52 16.45 12.80 -7.78
C VAL A 52 17.55 12.66 -6.72
N ALA A 53 17.94 13.75 -6.06
CA ALA A 53 18.93 13.76 -4.99
C ALA A 53 18.49 12.90 -3.79
N TYR A 54 17.21 12.98 -3.40
CA TYR A 54 16.62 12.15 -2.34
C TYR A 54 16.73 10.64 -2.63
N PHE A 55 16.43 10.24 -3.87
CA PHE A 55 16.52 8.86 -4.32
C PHE A 55 17.96 8.36 -4.55
N GLN A 56 18.99 9.22 -4.41
CA GLN A 56 20.40 8.78 -4.42
C GLN A 56 20.79 7.99 -3.18
N ASN A 57 20.00 8.04 -2.10
CA ASN A 57 20.21 7.20 -0.94
C ASN A 57 19.47 5.85 -1.10
N PRO A 58 20.17 4.71 -1.20
CA PRO A 58 19.52 3.41 -1.39
C PRO A 58 18.57 3.01 -0.26
N ILE A 59 18.81 3.50 0.97
CA ILE A 59 17.92 3.25 2.11
C ILE A 59 16.55 3.90 1.88
N ILE A 60 16.53 5.09 1.29
CA ILE A 60 15.30 5.78 0.92
C ILE A 60 14.53 5.00 -0.13
N VAL A 61 15.21 4.47 -1.15
CA VAL A 61 14.56 3.64 -2.19
C VAL A 61 13.89 2.42 -1.57
N VAL A 62 14.59 1.71 -0.69
CA VAL A 62 14.02 0.54 0.03
C VAL A 62 12.86 0.96 0.91
N MET A 63 12.98 2.08 1.63
CA MET A 63 11.95 2.60 2.52
C MET A 63 10.67 2.96 1.75
N GLU A 64 10.77 3.73 0.67
CA GLU A 64 9.62 4.17 -0.13
C GLU A 64 8.93 3.01 -0.85
N ILE A 65 9.68 2.03 -1.38
CA ILE A 65 9.09 0.83 -2.00
C ILE A 65 8.39 -0.03 -0.95
N SER A 66 8.98 -0.20 0.23
CA SER A 66 8.37 -0.94 1.34
C SER A 66 7.09 -0.25 1.80
N PHE A 67 7.13 1.08 1.93
CA PHE A 67 5.98 1.88 2.32
C PHE A 67 4.83 1.77 1.31
N LEU A 68 5.14 1.85 0.01
CA LEU A 68 4.18 1.63 -1.08
C LEU A 68 3.48 0.27 -0.98
N ILE A 69 4.25 -0.82 -0.80
CA ILE A 69 3.69 -2.17 -0.70
C ILE A 69 2.75 -2.27 0.50
N LEU A 70 3.18 -1.76 1.66
CA LEU A 70 2.39 -1.80 2.89
C LEU A 70 1.08 -1.01 2.75
N VAL A 71 1.12 0.21 2.21
CA VAL A 71 -0.08 1.05 2.07
C VAL A 71 -1.09 0.45 1.08
N VAL A 72 -0.63 -0.16 -0.02
CA VAL A 72 -1.51 -0.87 -0.97
C VAL A 72 -2.15 -2.09 -0.31
N ILE A 73 -1.38 -2.93 0.39
CA ILE A 73 -1.92 -4.10 1.09
C ILE A 73 -2.96 -3.67 2.14
N HIS A 74 -2.61 -2.70 2.98
CA HIS A 74 -3.47 -2.24 4.06
C HIS A 74 -4.78 -1.65 3.53
N SER A 75 -4.69 -0.71 2.58
CA SER A 75 -5.84 -0.01 2.02
C SER A 75 -6.80 -0.98 1.32
N PHE A 76 -6.29 -1.98 0.60
CA PHE A 76 -7.14 -2.89 -0.17
C PHE A 76 -7.76 -3.99 0.69
N LEU A 77 -7.05 -4.47 1.71
CA LEU A 77 -7.66 -5.33 2.71
C LEU A 77 -8.72 -4.58 3.53
N GLY A 78 -8.47 -3.31 3.87
CA GLY A 78 -9.43 -2.42 4.53
C GLY A 78 -10.68 -2.20 3.68
N LEU A 79 -10.51 -1.80 2.42
CA LEU A 79 -11.60 -1.61 1.47
C LEU A 79 -12.41 -2.89 1.27
N ARG A 80 -11.75 -4.04 1.11
CA ARG A 80 -12.44 -5.34 1.06
C ARG A 80 -13.28 -5.59 2.32
N SER A 81 -12.77 -5.23 3.49
CA SER A 81 -13.50 -5.36 4.76
C SER A 81 -14.80 -4.57 4.74
N ILE A 82 -14.75 -3.30 4.31
CA ILE A 82 -15.92 -2.42 4.17
C ILE A 82 -16.92 -3.05 3.17
N LEU A 83 -16.43 -3.55 2.03
CA LEU A 83 -17.28 -4.17 1.03
C LEU A 83 -17.96 -5.45 1.53
N LEU A 84 -17.32 -6.22 2.42
CA LEU A 84 -17.95 -7.40 3.03
C LEU A 84 -19.11 -7.03 3.96
N ASP A 85 -19.04 -5.88 4.62
CA ASP A 85 -20.12 -5.38 5.49
C ASP A 85 -21.38 -5.02 4.69
N LEU A 86 -21.26 -4.79 3.37
CA LEU A 86 -22.38 -4.55 2.45
C LEU A 86 -23.08 -5.84 1.97
N ASN A 87 -22.71 -7.01 2.51
CA ASN A 87 -23.28 -8.32 2.18
C ASN A 87 -23.35 -8.62 0.64
N PRO A 88 -22.22 -8.53 -0.08
CA PRO A 88 -22.19 -8.68 -1.54
C PRO A 88 -22.48 -10.12 -1.97
N SER A 89 -23.01 -10.27 -3.18
CA SER A 89 -23.17 -11.60 -3.78
C SER A 89 -21.80 -12.26 -4.04
N PRO A 90 -21.73 -13.60 -4.12
CA PRO A 90 -20.46 -14.31 -4.39
C PRO A 90 -19.82 -13.95 -5.74
N MET A 91 -20.60 -13.50 -6.72
CA MET A 91 -20.09 -13.01 -8.00
C MET A 91 -19.42 -11.65 -7.83
N VAL A 92 -20.10 -10.71 -7.17
CA VAL A 92 -19.57 -9.36 -6.90
C VAL A 92 -18.27 -9.47 -6.09
N LEU A 93 -18.25 -10.29 -5.04
CA LEU A 93 -17.05 -10.47 -4.22
C LEU A 93 -15.86 -11.05 -5.02
N ARG A 94 -16.11 -11.96 -5.97
CA ARG A 94 -15.06 -12.48 -6.85
C ARG A 94 -14.48 -11.40 -7.75
N VAL A 95 -15.33 -10.59 -8.37
CA VAL A 95 -14.90 -9.46 -9.22
C VAL A 95 -14.12 -8.43 -8.40
N VAL A 96 -14.64 -8.05 -7.24
CA VAL A 96 -13.96 -7.13 -6.30
C VAL A 96 -12.57 -7.65 -5.95
N ASN A 97 -12.44 -8.91 -5.53
CA ASN A 97 -11.13 -9.47 -5.18
C ASN A 97 -10.17 -9.45 -6.37
N PHE A 98 -10.63 -9.80 -7.57
CA PHE A 98 -9.82 -9.76 -8.78
C PHE A 98 -9.34 -8.34 -9.09
N VAL A 99 -10.26 -7.37 -9.09
CA VAL A 99 -9.96 -5.96 -9.36
C VAL A 99 -8.95 -5.40 -8.35
N LEU A 100 -9.16 -5.64 -7.04
CA LEU A 100 -8.23 -5.20 -6.01
C LEU A 100 -6.84 -5.79 -6.21
N VAL A 101 -6.73 -7.09 -6.53
CA VAL A 101 -5.43 -7.72 -6.77
C VAL A 101 -4.74 -7.12 -7.99
N VAL A 102 -5.46 -6.96 -9.12
CA VAL A 102 -4.89 -6.41 -10.36
C VAL A 102 -4.42 -4.98 -10.16
N ILE A 103 -5.28 -4.11 -9.60
CA ILE A 103 -4.92 -2.71 -9.36
C ILE A 103 -3.74 -2.63 -8.38
N GLY A 104 -3.73 -3.45 -7.34
CA GLY A 104 -2.67 -3.44 -6.33
C GLY A 104 -1.33 -3.88 -6.94
N ALA A 105 -1.34 -4.93 -7.75
CA ALA A 105 -0.15 -5.39 -8.47
C ALA A 105 0.37 -4.31 -9.44
N VAL A 106 -0.52 -3.68 -10.22
CA VAL A 106 -0.14 -2.60 -11.13
C VAL A 106 0.47 -1.42 -10.37
N ALA A 107 -0.15 -0.99 -9.26
CA ALA A 107 0.35 0.12 -8.45
C ALA A 107 1.74 -0.18 -7.86
N VAL A 108 1.95 -1.38 -7.32
CA VAL A 108 3.25 -1.79 -6.77
C VAL A 108 4.32 -1.90 -7.85
N ILE A 109 4.02 -2.57 -8.97
CA ILE A 109 4.97 -2.75 -10.08
C ILE A 109 5.37 -1.38 -10.64
N TYR A 110 4.38 -0.54 -10.95
CA TYR A 110 4.63 0.79 -11.50
C TYR A 110 5.41 1.67 -10.53
N GLY A 111 5.01 1.73 -9.26
CA GLY A 111 5.69 2.55 -8.25
C GLY A 111 7.11 2.08 -7.95
N ALA A 112 7.34 0.77 -7.87
CA ALA A 112 8.68 0.22 -7.71
C ALA A 112 9.57 0.47 -8.94
N TRP A 113 9.04 0.28 -10.15
CA TRP A 113 9.75 0.63 -11.37
C TRP A 113 10.10 2.12 -11.42
N LEU A 114 9.16 3.01 -11.06
CA LEU A 114 9.38 4.44 -11.03
C LEU A 114 10.46 4.81 -10.01
N ALA A 115 10.39 4.27 -8.78
CA ALA A 115 11.38 4.49 -7.73
C ALA A 115 12.80 4.10 -8.20
N LEU A 116 12.95 2.91 -8.79
CA LEU A 116 14.22 2.44 -9.33
C LEU A 116 14.70 3.28 -10.53
N THR A 117 13.76 3.73 -11.37
CA THR A 117 14.07 4.60 -12.50
C THR A 117 14.60 5.95 -12.04
N ILE A 118 14.01 6.56 -11.00
CA ILE A 118 14.48 7.82 -10.42
C ILE A 118 15.86 7.64 -9.77
N ALA A 119 16.06 6.55 -9.03
CA ALA A 119 17.35 6.25 -8.41
C ALA A 119 18.50 6.18 -9.44
N GLY A 120 18.23 5.67 -10.65
CA GLY A 120 19.19 5.62 -11.75
C GLY A 120 19.40 6.93 -12.54
N ARG A 121 18.85 8.07 -12.09
CA ARG A 121 18.98 9.38 -12.78
C ARG A 121 20.04 10.30 -12.19
N GLY A 122 20.62 9.97 -11.03
CA GLY A 122 21.70 10.75 -10.41
C GLY A 122 23.09 10.28 -10.79
#